data_AF-A0AAW9MZR1-F1
#
_entry.id   AF-A0AAW9MZR1-F1
#
_cell.length_a   1.000
_cell.length_b   1.000
_cell.length_c   1.000
_cell.angle_alpha   90.00
_cell.angle_beta   90.00
_cell.angle_gamma   90.00
#
_symmetry.space_group_name_H-M   'P 1'
#
loop_
_entity.id
_entity.type
_entity.pdbx_description
1 polymer ?
#
loop_
_entity_poly.entity_id
_entity_poly.type
_entity_poly.pdbx_seq_one_letter_code
_entity_poly.pdbx_strand_id
1 'polypeptide(L)'
;MIGLDILDLRRLKTMDLSLLKKRILNDNELNYIESKNNKVETLGGIYAAKEAISKALGSGIGIVSFKDINLFWDNLGAPSARYKDILDIDISISHEKDFVIASAFIGNNILDIKRLGEVKELVKSLADLKKRSKDSHKGDFGKTAIIGGSKSMTGSVYLSSLASLKAGSGLSYTIVPKEIQNILEIKLVENIIMELEDNKELFEFLEKMDSIAIGMGMGKDIDYKLLKKYLNLILERLLMQMA
;
A
#
# COMPACT_ATOMS: atom_id res chain seq x y z
N MET A 1 5.52 4.93 10.16
CA MET A 1 6.15 4.55 8.88
C MET A 1 6.16 3.05 8.76
N ILE A 2 5.94 2.52 7.56
CA ILE A 2 5.90 1.08 7.27
C ILE A 2 7.05 0.74 6.33
N GLY A 3 7.67 -0.41 6.53
CA GLY A 3 8.61 -1.01 5.60
C GLY A 3 8.23 -2.44 5.27
N LEU A 4 8.47 -2.84 4.03
CA LEU A 4 8.13 -4.16 3.52
C LEU A 4 9.33 -4.73 2.76
N ASP A 5 9.58 -6.02 2.89
CA ASP A 5 10.56 -6.71 2.07
C ASP A 5 10.15 -8.15 1.77
N ILE A 6 10.56 -8.63 0.59
CA ILE A 6 10.34 -10.01 0.15
C ILE A 6 11.66 -10.56 -0.38
N LEU A 7 11.99 -11.78 0.03
CA LEU A 7 13.19 -12.49 -0.37
C LEU A 7 12.86 -13.83 -1.01
N ASP A 8 13.48 -14.10 -2.15
CA ASP A 8 13.47 -15.40 -2.80
C ASP A 8 14.59 -16.28 -2.20
N LEU A 9 14.20 -17.32 -1.46
CA LEU A 9 15.09 -18.26 -0.78
C LEU A 9 15.95 -19.07 -1.74
N ARG A 10 15.53 -19.25 -2.99
CA ARG A 10 16.32 -19.98 -3.99
C ARG A 10 17.69 -19.33 -4.19
N ARG A 11 17.76 -18.01 -4.05
CA ARG A 11 19.01 -17.23 -4.11
C ARG A 11 19.95 -17.57 -2.95
N LEU A 12 19.40 -17.78 -1.75
CA LEU A 12 20.20 -18.15 -0.58
C LEU A 12 20.64 -19.62 -0.62
N LYS A 13 19.78 -20.52 -1.11
CA LYS A 13 20.07 -21.96 -1.21
C LYS A 13 21.29 -22.27 -2.11
N THR A 14 21.63 -21.39 -3.05
CA THR A 14 22.73 -21.58 -4.00
C THR A 14 24.05 -20.91 -3.59
N MET A 15 24.10 -20.21 -2.46
CA MET A 15 25.27 -19.40 -2.05
C MET A 15 25.92 -19.95 -0.77
N ASP A 16 27.21 -19.70 -0.60
CA ASP A 16 27.85 -19.84 0.71
C ASP A 16 27.36 -18.72 1.65
N LEU A 17 26.64 -19.13 2.69
CA LEU A 17 25.98 -18.22 3.64
C LEU A 17 26.91 -17.75 4.76
N SER A 18 28.15 -18.26 4.85
CA SER A 18 29.06 -17.99 5.97
C SER A 18 29.37 -16.49 6.12
N LEU A 19 29.74 -15.83 5.02
CA LEU A 19 30.00 -14.39 4.99
C LEU A 19 28.72 -13.57 5.21
N LEU A 20 27.60 -14.04 4.66
CA LEU A 20 26.31 -13.38 4.79
C LEU A 20 25.84 -13.37 6.26
N LYS A 21 25.91 -14.52 6.93
CA LYS A 21 25.60 -14.67 8.36
C LYS A 21 26.46 -13.71 9.19
N LYS A 22 27.77 -13.71 8.96
CA LYS A 22 28.70 -12.81 9.68
C LYS A 22 28.35 -11.33 9.48
N ARG A 23 27.95 -10.94 8.26
CA ARG A 23 27.57 -9.56 7.93
C ARG A 23 26.25 -9.13 8.57
N ILE A 24 25.28 -10.04 8.69
CA ILE A 24 23.88 -9.68 8.98
C ILE A 24 23.46 -9.97 10.41
N LEU A 25 23.88 -11.12 10.96
CA LEU A 25 23.32 -11.65 12.21
C LEU A 25 24.02 -11.09 13.44
N ASN A 26 23.27 -10.60 14.41
CA ASN A 26 23.77 -10.35 15.75
C ASN A 26 23.86 -11.65 16.56
N ASP A 27 24.54 -11.65 17.70
CA ASP A 27 24.83 -12.87 18.46
C ASP A 27 23.56 -13.59 18.93
N ASN A 28 22.54 -12.83 19.36
CA ASN A 28 21.22 -13.34 19.71
C ASN A 28 20.51 -14.01 18.50
N GLU A 29 20.64 -13.44 17.31
CA GLU A 29 20.05 -13.97 16.08
C GLU A 29 20.79 -15.20 15.57
N LEU A 30 22.11 -15.24 15.75
CA LEU A 30 22.94 -16.40 15.46
C LEU A 30 22.55 -17.59 16.34
N ASN A 31 22.38 -17.36 17.64
CA ASN A 31 21.90 -18.37 18.57
C ASN A 31 20.49 -18.87 18.18
N TYR A 32 19.60 -17.96 17.76
CA TYR A 32 18.26 -18.33 17.33
C TYR A 32 18.28 -19.21 16.07
N ILE A 33 19.03 -18.83 15.03
CA ILE A 33 19.09 -19.63 13.81
C ILE A 33 19.73 -21.01 14.04
N GLU A 34 20.72 -21.10 14.93
CA GLU A 34 21.31 -22.36 15.34
C GLU A 34 20.29 -23.25 16.06
N SER A 35 19.47 -22.70 16.96
CA SER A 35 18.37 -23.43 17.61
C SER A 35 17.32 -23.95 16.62
N LYS A 36 17.22 -23.35 15.44
CA LYS A 36 16.34 -23.76 14.34
C LYS A 36 17.05 -24.65 13.32
N ASN A 37 18.17 -25.29 13.69
CA ASN A 37 18.97 -26.16 12.83
C ASN A 37 19.48 -25.46 11.56
N ASN A 38 19.84 -24.17 11.68
CA ASN A 38 20.43 -23.41 10.58
C ASN A 38 19.55 -23.32 9.31
N LYS A 39 18.23 -23.41 9.45
CA LYS A 39 17.26 -23.32 8.34
C LYS A 39 17.44 -22.05 7.51
N VAL A 40 17.48 -22.20 6.20
CA VAL A 40 17.66 -21.09 5.24
C VAL A 40 16.47 -20.14 5.29
N GLU A 41 15.27 -20.65 5.56
CA GLU A 41 14.04 -19.89 5.76
C GLU A 41 14.18 -18.91 6.94
N THR A 42 14.84 -19.35 8.02
CA THR A 42 15.06 -18.51 9.20
C THR A 42 16.05 -17.38 8.88
N LEU A 43 17.15 -17.69 8.17
CA LEU A 43 18.08 -16.65 7.70
C LEU A 43 17.41 -15.66 6.77
N GLY A 44 16.61 -16.17 5.83
CA GLY A 44 15.86 -15.34 4.87
C GLY A 44 14.85 -14.43 5.56
N GLY A 45 14.19 -14.92 6.62
CA GLY A 45 13.31 -14.12 7.47
C GLY A 45 14.03 -12.99 8.19
N ILE A 46 15.20 -13.28 8.77
CA ILE A 46 16.02 -12.24 9.42
C ILE A 46 16.49 -11.20 8.41
N TYR A 47 16.95 -11.64 7.24
CA TYR A 47 17.36 -10.75 6.15
C TYR A 47 16.21 -9.80 5.75
N ALA A 48 15.06 -10.37 5.39
CA ALA A 48 13.89 -9.61 4.96
C ALA A 48 13.39 -8.66 6.06
N ALA A 49 13.40 -9.10 7.32
CA ALA A 49 13.02 -8.26 8.45
C ALA A 49 13.92 -7.04 8.59
N LYS A 50 15.24 -7.20 8.51
CA LYS A 50 16.17 -6.07 8.63
C LYS A 50 16.10 -5.11 7.45
N GLU A 51 15.88 -5.61 6.24
CA GLU A 51 15.60 -4.77 5.06
C GLU A 51 14.29 -3.98 5.24
N ALA A 52 13.21 -4.65 5.66
CA ALA A 52 11.93 -4.00 5.95
C ALA A 52 12.07 -2.90 7.02
N ILE A 53 12.81 -3.18 8.10
CA ILE A 53 13.10 -2.20 9.16
C ILE A 53 13.88 -0.99 8.61
N SER A 54 14.90 -1.23 7.79
CA SER A 54 15.70 -0.14 7.20
C SER A 54 14.86 0.79 6.30
N LYS A 55 13.84 0.24 5.62
CA LYS A 55 12.88 1.02 4.83
C LYS A 55 11.89 1.77 5.72
N ALA A 56 11.45 1.15 6.81
CA ALA A 56 10.59 1.81 7.80
C ALA A 56 11.30 3.00 8.47
N LEU A 57 12.63 2.92 8.65
CA LEU A 57 13.49 4.02 9.11
C LEU A 57 13.71 5.12 8.05
N GLY A 58 13.34 4.87 6.79
CA GLY A 58 13.40 5.85 5.70
C GLY A 58 14.75 5.98 5.00
N SER A 59 15.74 5.13 5.31
CA SER A 59 17.11 5.26 4.79
C SER A 59 17.62 4.06 3.98
N GLY A 60 17.01 2.87 4.16
CA GLY A 60 17.48 1.62 3.56
C GLY A 60 18.79 1.08 4.16
N ILE A 61 19.17 -0.14 3.77
CA ILE A 61 20.45 -0.75 4.12
C ILE A 61 21.60 -0.03 3.38
N GLY A 62 22.68 0.26 4.11
CA GLY A 62 23.85 1.01 3.61
C GLY A 62 24.06 2.29 4.42
N ILE A 63 22.98 3.04 4.65
CA ILE A 63 22.95 4.10 5.68
C ILE A 63 22.72 3.47 7.06
N VAL A 64 21.81 2.50 7.14
CA VAL A 64 21.61 1.65 8.32
C VAL A 64 22.38 0.35 8.13
N SER A 65 23.17 -0.03 9.14
CA SER A 65 23.85 -1.32 9.17
C SER A 65 22.88 -2.42 9.62
N PHE A 66 23.02 -3.62 9.06
CA PHE A 66 22.29 -4.81 9.55
C PHE A 66 22.53 -5.05 11.05
N LYS A 67 23.75 -4.78 11.52
CA LYS A 67 24.14 -5.00 12.92
C LYS A 67 23.52 -3.99 13.89
N ASP A 68 23.08 -2.84 13.39
CA ASP A 68 22.37 -1.84 14.21
C ASP A 68 20.93 -2.28 14.54
N ILE A 69 20.42 -3.34 13.91
CA ILE A 69 19.07 -3.85 14.11
C ILE A 69 19.15 -5.19 14.83
N ASN A 70 18.57 -5.29 16.03
CA ASN A 70 18.48 -6.52 16.80
C ASN A 70 17.07 -7.12 16.69
N LEU A 71 16.96 -8.40 16.36
CA LEU A 71 15.71 -9.16 16.40
C LEU A 71 15.68 -10.09 17.61
N PHE A 72 14.50 -10.23 18.21
CA PHE A 72 14.23 -11.11 19.34
C PHE A 72 12.99 -11.94 19.05
N TRP A 73 12.89 -13.11 19.68
CA TRP A 73 11.73 -13.98 19.59
C TRP A 73 11.28 -14.34 20.99
N ASP A 74 9.96 -14.32 21.22
CA ASP A 74 9.38 -14.76 22.48
C ASP A 74 9.28 -16.31 22.54
N ASN A 75 8.72 -16.82 23.64
CA ASN A 75 8.54 -18.26 23.86
C ASN A 75 7.56 -18.91 22.87
N LEU A 76 6.71 -18.12 22.21
CA LEU A 76 5.77 -18.57 21.18
C LEU A 76 6.34 -18.44 19.76
N GLY A 77 7.54 -17.86 19.63
CA GLY A 77 8.21 -17.62 18.36
C GLY A 77 7.77 -16.33 17.65
N ALA A 78 7.02 -15.45 18.31
CA ALA A 78 6.66 -14.15 17.76
C ALA A 78 7.89 -13.23 17.75
N PRO A 79 8.22 -12.59 16.61
CA PRO A 79 9.37 -11.72 16.50
C PRO A 79 9.10 -10.31 17.05
N SER A 80 10.13 -9.69 17.62
CA SER A 80 10.19 -8.25 17.94
C SER A 80 11.55 -7.70 17.48
N ALA A 81 11.64 -6.38 17.30
CA ALA A 81 12.85 -5.76 16.78
C ALA A 81 13.20 -4.48 17.53
N ARG A 82 14.50 -4.16 17.58
CA ARG A 82 14.99 -2.91 18.13
C ARG A 82 16.11 -2.33 17.27
N TYR A 83 16.07 -1.03 17.02
CA TYR A 83 17.15 -0.30 16.36
C TYR A 83 18.05 0.38 17.39
N LYS A 84 19.36 0.10 17.32
CA LYS A 84 20.42 0.61 18.20
C LYS A 84 20.11 0.51 19.69
N ASP A 85 19.33 -0.49 20.04
CA ASP A 85 18.81 -0.71 21.38
C ASP A 85 18.02 0.46 22.02
N ILE A 86 17.51 1.39 21.20
CA ILE A 86 16.81 2.60 21.66
C ILE A 86 15.38 2.73 21.13
N LEU A 87 15.08 2.11 19.99
CA LEU A 87 13.79 2.24 19.32
C LEU A 87 13.19 0.86 19.08
N ASP A 88 12.09 0.56 19.76
CA ASP A 88 11.31 -0.66 19.53
C ASP A 88 10.54 -0.56 18.21
N ILE A 89 10.44 -1.70 17.52
CA ILE A 89 9.87 -1.81 16.18
C ILE A 89 8.99 -3.05 16.10
N ASP A 90 7.74 -2.86 15.70
CA ASP A 90 6.83 -3.96 15.43
C ASP A 90 7.23 -4.64 14.13
N ILE A 91 7.31 -5.97 14.15
CA ILE A 91 7.77 -6.77 13.01
C ILE A 91 6.90 -8.01 12.87
N SER A 92 6.62 -8.38 11.63
CA SER A 92 5.97 -9.65 11.29
C SER A 92 6.71 -10.30 10.13
N ILE A 93 6.89 -11.62 10.21
CA ILE A 93 7.65 -12.42 9.24
C ILE A 93 6.78 -13.63 8.85
N SER A 94 6.65 -13.88 7.56
CA SER A 94 5.94 -15.04 7.02
C SER A 94 6.75 -15.68 5.90
N HIS A 95 6.62 -16.99 5.72
CA HIS A 95 7.32 -17.72 4.67
C HIS A 95 6.38 -18.73 4.00
N GLU A 96 6.55 -18.92 2.69
CA GLU A 96 5.84 -19.92 1.89
C GLU A 96 6.81 -20.49 0.86
N LYS A 97 7.18 -21.77 1.04
CA LYS A 97 8.10 -22.56 0.18
C LYS A 97 9.42 -21.86 -0.16
N ASP A 98 9.40 -21.02 -1.18
CA ASP A 98 10.57 -20.36 -1.75
C ASP A 98 10.63 -18.86 -1.44
N PHE A 99 9.61 -18.30 -0.79
CA PHE A 99 9.58 -16.88 -0.47
C PHE A 99 9.45 -16.62 1.02
N VAL A 100 10.09 -15.55 1.46
CA VAL A 100 9.90 -14.97 2.79
C VAL A 100 9.51 -13.52 2.63
N ILE A 101 8.53 -13.07 3.40
CA ILE A 101 8.09 -11.69 3.47
C ILE A 101 8.22 -11.19 4.90
N ALA A 102 8.60 -9.92 5.05
CA ALA A 102 8.59 -9.24 6.33
C ALA A 102 7.96 -7.85 6.23
N SER A 103 7.24 -7.46 7.27
CA SER A 103 6.66 -6.13 7.42
C SER A 103 7.05 -5.52 8.75
N ALA A 104 7.64 -4.31 8.70
CA ALA A 104 8.08 -3.55 9.85
C ALA A 104 7.22 -2.28 10.00
N PHE A 105 6.90 -1.91 11.23
CA PHE A 105 6.18 -0.68 11.56
C PHE A 105 6.91 0.09 12.65
N ILE A 106 7.16 1.36 12.37
CA ILE A 106 7.75 2.32 13.31
C ILE A 106 6.77 3.46 13.47
N GLY A 107 6.19 3.59 14.66
CA GLY A 107 5.27 4.67 14.98
C GLY A 107 4.89 4.59 16.45
N ASN A 108 4.15 5.60 16.91
CA ASN A 108 3.48 5.45 18.20
C ASN A 108 2.61 4.19 18.11
N ASN A 109 2.64 3.35 19.15
CA ASN A 109 1.70 2.24 19.31
C ASN A 109 0.28 2.80 19.26
N ILE A 110 -0.28 2.90 18.06
CA ILE A 110 -1.68 3.27 17.85
C ILE A 110 -2.58 2.13 18.35
N LEU A 111 -2.04 0.91 18.43
CA LEU A 111 -2.67 -0.26 19.01
C LEU A 111 -2.32 -0.39 20.50
N ASP A 112 -2.73 0.61 21.26
CA ASP A 112 -3.03 0.38 22.67
C ASP A 112 -4.16 -0.67 22.71
N ILE A 113 -4.06 -1.72 23.53
CA ILE A 113 -5.10 -2.78 23.63
C ILE A 113 -6.49 -2.17 23.93
N LYS A 114 -6.53 -0.96 24.51
CA LYS A 114 -7.74 -0.14 24.67
C LYS A 114 -8.46 0.18 23.35
N ARG A 115 -7.74 0.36 22.25
CA ARG A 115 -8.31 0.62 20.91
C ARG A 115 -8.76 -0.64 20.19
N LEU A 116 -8.50 -1.85 20.70
CA LEU A 116 -9.10 -3.05 20.10
C LEU A 116 -10.64 -3.00 20.18
N GLY A 117 -11.18 -2.31 21.19
CA GLY A 117 -12.59 -1.94 21.27
C GLY A 117 -13.01 -0.99 20.15
N GLU A 118 -12.25 0.10 19.93
CA GLU A 118 -12.49 1.07 18.85
C GLU A 118 -12.37 0.43 17.45
N VAL A 119 -11.38 -0.44 17.22
CA VAL A 119 -11.23 -1.19 15.97
C VAL A 119 -12.36 -2.19 15.81
N LYS A 120 -12.80 -2.88 16.88
CA LYS A 120 -13.98 -3.74 16.82
C LYS A 120 -15.24 -2.93 16.50
N GLU A 121 -15.41 -1.74 17.08
CA GLU A 121 -16.54 -0.86 16.77
C GLU A 121 -16.45 -0.31 15.34
N LEU A 122 -15.26 0.05 14.85
CA LEU A 122 -15.05 0.45 13.47
C LEU A 122 -15.37 -0.70 12.51
N VAL A 123 -14.84 -1.90 12.76
CA VAL A 123 -15.14 -3.11 11.98
C VAL A 123 -16.63 -3.45 12.06
N LYS A 124 -17.28 -3.23 13.20
CA LYS A 124 -18.73 -3.41 13.37
C LYS A 124 -19.53 -2.34 12.62
N SER A 125 -19.07 -1.09 12.55
CA SER A 125 -19.65 -0.03 11.72
C SER A 125 -19.44 -0.28 10.22
N LEU A 126 -18.36 -0.96 9.84
CA LEU A 126 -18.16 -1.47 8.48
C LEU A 126 -19.06 -2.69 8.19
N ALA A 127 -19.42 -3.48 9.21
CA ALA A 127 -20.46 -4.49 9.11
C ALA A 127 -21.88 -3.87 8.99
N ASP A 128 -22.05 -2.61 9.41
CA ASP A 128 -23.23 -1.78 9.16
C ASP A 128 -23.23 -1.10 7.78
N LEU A 129 -22.29 -1.44 6.88
CA LEU A 129 -22.45 -1.14 5.46
C LEU A 129 -23.78 -1.74 5.00
N LYS A 130 -24.77 -0.86 4.77
CA LYS A 130 -26.13 -1.26 4.43
C LYS A 130 -26.08 -2.25 3.28
N LYS A 131 -26.60 -3.45 3.52
CA LYS A 131 -26.78 -4.44 2.46
C LYS A 131 -27.58 -3.79 1.34
N ARG A 132 -27.05 -3.87 0.11
CA ARG A 132 -27.71 -3.28 -1.07
C ARG A 132 -29.14 -3.78 -1.18
N SER A 133 -30.09 -2.87 -1.37
CA SER A 133 -31.48 -3.25 -1.64
C SER A 133 -31.53 -4.14 -2.87
N LYS A 134 -32.44 -5.13 -2.91
CA LYS A 134 -32.59 -6.00 -4.07
C LYS A 134 -33.00 -5.23 -5.34
N ASP A 135 -33.68 -4.11 -5.15
CA ASP A 135 -34.17 -3.26 -6.24
C ASP A 135 -33.22 -2.10 -6.57
N SER A 136 -32.01 -2.11 -5.98
CA SER A 136 -31.02 -1.07 -6.23
C SER A 136 -30.35 -1.23 -7.59
N HIS A 137 -29.98 -0.11 -8.20
CA HIS A 137 -29.26 -0.02 -9.46
C HIS A 137 -28.01 0.87 -9.35
N LYS A 138 -27.24 0.94 -10.43
CA LYS A 138 -26.00 1.73 -10.54
C LYS A 138 -26.13 3.23 -10.16
N GLY A 139 -27.34 3.76 -10.06
CA GLY A 139 -27.59 5.15 -9.68
C GLY A 139 -27.64 5.37 -8.16
N ASP A 140 -27.86 4.31 -7.38
CA ASP A 140 -28.09 4.41 -5.94
C ASP A 140 -26.79 4.45 -5.13
N PHE A 141 -25.66 4.07 -5.73
CA PHE A 141 -24.36 3.93 -5.05
C PHE A 141 -23.35 4.98 -5.48
N GLY A 142 -23.85 6.14 -5.87
CA GLY A 142 -23.04 7.30 -6.24
C GLY A 142 -22.22 7.15 -7.51
N LYS A 143 -21.59 8.26 -7.89
CA LYS A 143 -20.78 8.45 -9.09
C LYS A 143 -19.36 8.82 -8.69
N THR A 144 -18.40 8.00 -9.08
CA THR A 144 -16.98 8.23 -8.78
C THR A 144 -16.23 8.56 -10.07
N ALA A 145 -15.44 9.63 -10.05
CA ALA A 145 -14.53 9.98 -11.14
C ALA A 145 -13.07 9.76 -10.73
N ILE A 146 -12.29 9.19 -11.64
CA ILE A 146 -10.89 8.80 -11.43
C ILE A 146 -10.09 9.42 -12.55
N ILE A 147 -9.27 10.41 -12.23
CA ILE A 147 -8.55 11.23 -13.21
C ILE A 147 -7.06 10.92 -13.09
N GLY A 148 -6.47 10.39 -14.16
CA GLY A 148 -5.04 10.16 -14.18
C GLY A 148 -4.55 9.35 -15.38
N GLY A 149 -3.44 8.64 -15.16
CA GLY A 149 -2.77 7.84 -16.16
C GLY A 149 -1.83 8.63 -17.06
N SER A 150 -0.91 7.89 -17.66
CA SER A 150 0.05 8.35 -18.66
C SER A 150 0.54 7.13 -19.45
N LYS A 151 1.23 7.34 -20.59
CA LYS A 151 1.72 6.26 -21.46
C LYS A 151 2.51 5.17 -20.72
N SER A 152 3.27 5.54 -19.69
CA SER A 152 4.09 4.63 -18.90
C SER A 152 3.41 4.12 -17.62
N MET A 153 2.27 4.68 -17.22
CA MET A 153 1.63 4.41 -15.94
C MET A 153 0.15 4.03 -16.06
N THR A 154 -0.28 3.48 -17.21
CA THR A 154 -1.65 2.98 -17.46
C THR A 154 -2.13 2.03 -16.36
N GLY A 155 -1.24 1.20 -15.81
CA GLY A 155 -1.58 0.25 -14.73
C GLY A 155 -2.06 0.93 -13.44
N SER A 156 -1.55 2.12 -13.11
CA SER A 156 -1.93 2.82 -11.87
C SER A 156 -3.39 3.29 -11.90
N VAL A 157 -3.80 3.91 -13.01
CA VAL A 157 -5.18 4.37 -13.19
C VAL A 157 -6.13 3.19 -13.40
N TYR A 158 -5.69 2.13 -14.08
CA TYR A 158 -6.44 0.87 -14.19
C TYR A 158 -6.78 0.26 -12.83
N LEU A 159 -5.79 0.09 -11.95
CA LEU A 159 -6.00 -0.50 -10.63
C LEU A 159 -6.90 0.37 -9.75
N SER A 160 -6.72 1.70 -9.81
CA SER A 160 -7.60 2.64 -9.08
C SER A 160 -9.04 2.54 -9.58
N SER A 161 -9.23 2.37 -10.89
CA SER A 161 -10.55 2.20 -11.53
C SER A 161 -11.25 0.90 -11.17
N LEU A 162 -10.50 -0.19 -11.01
CA LEU A 162 -11.06 -1.43 -10.47
C LEU A 162 -11.39 -1.29 -8.98
N ALA A 163 -10.55 -0.59 -8.23
CA ALA A 163 -10.75 -0.42 -6.79
C ALA A 163 -12.04 0.35 -6.47
N SER A 164 -12.42 1.36 -7.27
CA SER A 164 -13.68 2.08 -7.06
C SER A 164 -14.92 1.21 -7.22
N LEU A 165 -14.95 0.35 -8.24
CA LEU A 165 -16.05 -0.61 -8.44
C LEU A 165 -16.10 -1.62 -7.29
N LYS A 166 -14.94 -2.16 -6.88
CA LYS A 166 -14.84 -3.08 -5.74
C LYS A 166 -15.24 -2.43 -4.41
N ALA A 167 -14.95 -1.14 -4.23
CA ALA A 167 -15.38 -0.36 -3.07
C ALA A 167 -16.89 -0.09 -3.08
N GLY A 168 -17.57 -0.32 -4.21
CA GLY A 168 -19.01 -0.27 -4.31
C GLY A 168 -19.55 0.97 -5.03
N SER A 169 -18.74 1.67 -5.83
CA SER A 169 -19.24 2.76 -6.68
C SER A 169 -20.34 2.26 -7.61
N GLY A 170 -21.44 3.02 -7.70
CA GLY A 170 -22.55 2.70 -8.60
C GLY A 170 -22.20 2.93 -10.06
N LEU A 171 -21.72 4.14 -10.36
CA LEU A 171 -21.13 4.51 -11.63
C LEU A 171 -19.67 4.90 -11.41
N SER A 172 -18.75 4.32 -12.17
CA SER A 172 -17.34 4.68 -12.09
C SER A 172 -16.85 5.19 -13.44
N TYR A 173 -16.31 6.40 -13.44
CA TYR A 173 -15.75 7.07 -14.60
C TYR A 173 -14.24 7.13 -14.49
N THR A 174 -13.55 6.75 -15.56
CA THR A 174 -12.09 6.74 -15.65
C THR A 174 -11.68 7.72 -16.74
N ILE A 175 -11.11 8.85 -16.33
CA ILE A 175 -10.77 9.97 -17.19
C ILE A 175 -9.27 9.97 -17.42
N VAL A 176 -8.85 9.77 -18.67
CA VAL A 176 -7.45 9.51 -19.02
C VAL A 176 -7.01 10.21 -20.29
N PRO A 177 -5.71 10.44 -20.49
CA PRO A 177 -5.19 10.93 -21.76
C PRO A 177 -5.59 10.02 -22.94
N LYS A 178 -5.84 10.64 -24.10
CA LYS A 178 -6.29 9.96 -25.33
C LYS A 178 -5.45 8.75 -25.69
N GLU A 179 -4.15 8.83 -25.44
CA GLU A 179 -3.18 7.82 -25.86
C GLU A 179 -3.33 6.49 -25.13
N ILE A 180 -3.98 6.48 -23.96
CA ILE A 180 -4.23 5.25 -23.19
C ILE A 180 -5.72 4.89 -23.11
N GLN A 181 -6.61 5.70 -23.70
CA GLN A 181 -8.06 5.51 -23.65
C GLN A 181 -8.46 4.13 -24.17
N ASN A 182 -8.07 3.79 -25.40
CA ASN A 182 -8.45 2.51 -26.03
C ASN A 182 -7.93 1.29 -25.23
N ILE A 183 -6.74 1.39 -24.65
CA ILE A 183 -6.18 0.33 -23.80
C ILE A 183 -7.10 0.09 -22.59
N LEU A 184 -7.60 1.16 -21.98
CA LEU A 184 -8.51 1.06 -20.84
C LEU A 184 -9.91 0.65 -21.23
N GLU A 185 -10.44 1.09 -22.38
CA GLU A 185 -11.75 0.63 -22.90
C GLU A 185 -11.77 -0.89 -23.09
N ILE A 186 -10.65 -1.49 -23.53
CA ILE A 186 -10.51 -2.94 -23.63
C ILE A 186 -10.41 -3.60 -22.24
N LYS A 187 -9.69 -2.98 -21.30
CA LYS A 187 -9.35 -3.57 -20.00
C LYS A 187 -10.43 -3.40 -18.92
N LEU A 188 -11.24 -2.34 -19.01
CA LEU A 188 -12.19 -1.90 -18.01
C LEU A 188 -13.60 -1.83 -18.62
N VAL A 189 -14.17 -3.00 -18.88
CA VAL A 189 -15.49 -3.11 -19.52
C VAL A 189 -16.65 -2.59 -18.64
N GLU A 190 -16.43 -2.48 -17.32
CA GLU A 190 -17.43 -1.98 -16.36
C GLU A 190 -17.31 -0.48 -16.09
N ASN A 191 -16.11 0.09 -16.23
CA ASN A 191 -15.90 1.53 -16.04
C ASN A 191 -16.27 2.28 -17.32
N ILE A 192 -16.81 3.48 -17.16
CA ILE A 192 -17.03 4.39 -18.27
C ILE A 192 -15.72 5.15 -18.50
N ILE A 193 -15.10 4.91 -19.65
CA ILE A 193 -13.83 5.55 -20.00
C ILE A 193 -14.13 6.86 -20.73
N MET A 194 -13.44 7.92 -20.33
CA MET A 194 -13.56 9.24 -20.95
C MET A 194 -12.17 9.81 -21.23
N GLU A 195 -12.08 10.62 -22.28
CA GLU A 195 -10.88 11.38 -22.60
C GLU A 195 -10.71 12.54 -21.63
N LEU A 196 -9.47 12.78 -21.20
CA LEU A 196 -9.10 13.94 -20.41
C LEU A 196 -8.92 15.15 -21.33
N GLU A 197 -9.93 16.01 -21.38
CA GLU A 197 -9.90 17.29 -22.11
C GLU A 197 -9.99 18.48 -21.14
N ASP A 198 -9.18 19.52 -21.32
CA ASP A 198 -9.33 20.78 -20.55
C ASP A 198 -10.43 21.66 -21.16
N ASN A 199 -11.69 21.21 -21.06
CA ASN A 199 -12.85 21.90 -21.60
C ASN A 199 -13.92 22.15 -20.52
N LYS A 200 -14.86 23.05 -20.79
CA LYS A 200 -15.92 23.40 -19.82
C LYS A 200 -16.84 22.21 -19.51
N GLU A 201 -17.07 21.34 -20.49
CA GLU A 201 -17.98 20.20 -20.37
C GLU A 201 -17.48 19.17 -19.34
N LEU A 202 -16.18 18.89 -19.32
CA LEU A 202 -15.58 17.98 -18.34
C LEU A 202 -15.69 18.57 -16.92
N PHE A 203 -15.53 19.88 -16.77
CA PHE A 203 -15.72 20.55 -15.48
C PHE A 203 -17.17 20.42 -14.99
N GLU A 204 -18.15 20.77 -15.83
CA GLU A 204 -19.58 20.63 -15.51
C GLU A 204 -20.00 19.17 -15.27
N PHE A 205 -19.30 18.22 -15.90
CA PHE A 205 -19.48 16.80 -15.63
C PHE A 205 -18.96 16.40 -14.25
N LEU A 206 -17.75 16.83 -13.89
CA LEU A 206 -17.12 16.52 -12.61
C LEU A 206 -17.89 17.09 -11.42
N GLU A 207 -18.56 18.24 -11.60
CA GLU A 207 -19.47 18.82 -10.60
C GLU A 207 -20.63 17.89 -10.20
N LYS A 208 -20.99 16.91 -11.04
CA LYS A 208 -22.09 15.97 -10.81
C LYS A 208 -21.63 14.66 -10.14
N MET A 209 -20.33 14.52 -9.84
CA MET A 209 -19.77 13.32 -9.21
C MET A 209 -19.95 13.37 -7.70
N ASP A 210 -20.14 12.23 -7.03
CA ASP A 210 -20.18 12.17 -5.58
C ASP A 210 -18.77 12.12 -4.99
N SER A 211 -17.83 11.51 -5.71
CA SER A 211 -16.41 11.49 -5.34
C SER A 211 -15.48 11.62 -6.55
N ILE A 212 -14.31 12.23 -6.32
CA ILE A 212 -13.29 12.45 -7.34
C ILE A 212 -11.92 12.06 -6.77
N ALA A 213 -11.19 11.22 -7.49
CA ALA A 213 -9.80 10.89 -7.22
C ALA A 213 -8.93 11.43 -8.37
N ILE A 214 -7.82 12.13 -8.06
CA ILE A 214 -6.90 12.72 -9.05
C ILE A 214 -5.45 12.37 -8.72
N GLY A 215 -4.61 12.17 -9.74
CA GLY A 215 -3.15 12.02 -9.58
C GLY A 215 -2.57 10.64 -9.92
N MET A 216 -3.39 9.60 -10.01
CA MET A 216 -2.92 8.22 -10.16
C MET A 216 -2.24 8.02 -11.51
N GLY A 217 -0.93 7.78 -11.51
CA GLY A 217 -0.17 7.53 -12.72
C GLY A 217 -0.05 8.74 -13.67
N MET A 218 -0.30 9.96 -13.18
CA MET A 218 -0.25 11.18 -13.99
C MET A 218 1.15 11.56 -14.50
N GLY A 219 2.22 11.02 -13.91
CA GLY A 219 3.60 11.38 -14.27
C GLY A 219 3.95 12.81 -13.85
N LYS A 220 5.04 13.36 -14.39
CA LYS A 220 5.53 14.72 -14.08
C LYS A 220 5.21 15.75 -15.17
N ASP A 221 4.80 15.28 -16.34
CA ASP A 221 4.57 16.11 -17.53
C ASP A 221 3.12 16.62 -17.62
N ILE A 222 2.29 16.34 -16.61
CA ILE A 222 0.94 16.89 -16.55
C ILE A 222 1.02 18.40 -16.31
N ASP A 223 0.22 19.14 -17.08
CA ASP A 223 0.11 20.57 -16.92
C ASP A 223 -0.37 20.87 -15.49
N TYR A 224 0.53 21.44 -14.70
CA TYR A 224 0.28 21.84 -13.33
C TYR A 224 -0.95 22.76 -13.22
N LYS A 225 -1.25 23.53 -14.29
CA LYS A 225 -2.47 24.35 -14.36
C LYS A 225 -3.74 23.51 -14.33
N LEU A 226 -3.75 22.39 -15.07
CA LEU A 226 -4.89 21.48 -15.15
C LEU A 226 -5.15 20.82 -13.79
N LEU A 227 -4.08 20.32 -13.14
CA LEU A 227 -4.18 19.74 -11.80
C LEU A 227 -4.69 20.76 -10.77
N LYS A 228 -4.17 22.00 -10.81
CA LYS A 228 -4.59 23.08 -9.91
C LYS A 228 -6.06 23.46 -10.12
N LYS A 229 -6.53 23.48 -11.36
CA LYS A 229 -7.93 23.77 -11.72
C LYS A 229 -8.88 22.73 -11.11
N TYR A 230 -8.56 21.44 -11.21
CA TYR A 230 -9.38 20.38 -10.60
C TYR A 230 -9.26 20.31 -9.07
N LEU A 231 -8.09 20.60 -8.50
CA LEU A 231 -7.93 20.70 -7.05
C LEU A 231 -8.79 21.82 -6.47
N ASN A 232 -8.87 22.98 -7.13
CA ASN A 232 -9.74 24.07 -6.69
C ASN A 232 -11.22 23.66 -6.68
N LEU A 233 -11.68 22.92 -7.71
CA LEU A 233 -13.05 22.38 -7.74
C LEU A 233 -13.35 21.48 -6.54
N ILE A 234 -12.39 20.61 -6.16
CA ILE A 234 -12.52 19.75 -4.98
C ILE A 234 -12.56 20.58 -3.70
N LEU A 235 -11.69 21.58 -3.57
CA LEU A 235 -11.62 22.46 -2.40
C LEU A 235 -12.90 23.28 -2.23
N GLU A 236 -13.46 23.83 -3.30
CA GLU A 236 -14.73 24.56 -3.27
C GLU A 236 -15.87 23.67 -2.77
N ARG A 237 -15.93 22.40 -3.20
CA ARG A 237 -16.90 21.43 -2.71
C ARG A 237 -16.73 21.10 -1.23
N LEU A 238 -15.49 20.89 -0.78
CA LEU A 238 -15.21 20.62 0.64
C LEU A 238 -15.64 21.81 1.52
N LEU A 239 -15.38 23.03 1.06
CA LEU A 239 -15.80 24.25 1.77
C LEU A 239 -17.33 24.40 1.81
N MET A 240 -18.05 24.08 0.73
CA MET A 240 -19.53 24.11 0.71
C MET A 240 -20.18 23.06 1.61
N GLN A 241 -19.54 21.91 1.85
CA GLN A 241 -20.06 20.87 2.75
C GLN A 241 -19.82 21.18 4.24
N MET A 242 -18.96 22.15 4.54
CA MET A 242 -18.63 22.59 5.91
C MET A 242 -19.46 23.80 6.38
N ALA A 243 -20.30 24.38 5.50
CA ALA A 243 -21.19 25.51 5.78
C ALA A 243 -22.64 25.05 5.92
#